data_AF-A0A7W9TSD4-F1
#
_entry.id   AF-A0A7W9TSD4-F1
#
_cell.length_a   1.000
_cell.length_b   1.000
_cell.length_c   1.000
_cell.angle_alpha   90.00
_cell.angle_beta   90.00
_cell.angle_gamma   90.00
#
_symmetry.space_group_name_H-M   'P 1'
#
loop_
_entity.id
_entity.type
_entity.pdbx_description
1 polymer ?
#
loop_
_entity_poly.entity_id
_entity_poly.type
_entity_poly.pdbx_seq_one_letter_code
_entity_poly.pdbx_strand_id
1 'polypeptide(L)'
;MRNMKIGTRLALGFGLIIILLLIMSAIGAWRMIDSQRANDNLEERQTANALILQWARQVEVNANQALAAANLTNPDVLAVFKKGMDTSDQNATDIRAKIETMISTPEAKTLYDNAMRVREAYIQGRTQAFKDLDNGDYAKADTFFNQEMPKITAQYIAEIDKLSQFQSNVVARLFGESEQDTRLGLTVLAVATLLALILGPLFAWRVTRSVTHPLRHAVKLAEAVAHRDLSADVVARGSDEIGQLLSALATMTRNLRSAMTEVRTGSDAIAS
;
A
#
# COMPACT_ATOMS: atom_id res chain seq x y z
N MET A 1 -17.87 10.45 -35.46
CA MET A 1 -18.16 9.00 -35.35
C MET A 1 -19.03 8.44 -36.46
N ARG A 2 -19.90 9.21 -37.13
CA ARG A 2 -20.96 8.70 -38.05
C ARG A 2 -20.48 7.98 -39.34
N ASN A 3 -19.17 7.94 -39.59
CA ASN A 3 -18.57 7.27 -40.75
C ASN A 3 -17.71 6.05 -40.37
N MET A 4 -17.65 5.69 -39.08
CA MET A 4 -16.87 4.55 -38.60
C MET A 4 -17.71 3.29 -38.57
N LYS A 5 -17.07 2.14 -38.81
CA LYS A 5 -17.70 0.82 -38.69
C LYS A 5 -18.26 0.58 -37.28
N ILE A 6 -19.39 -0.13 -37.15
CA ILE A 6 -20.02 -0.48 -35.85
C ILE A 6 -19.01 -1.20 -34.96
N GLY A 7 -18.29 -2.18 -35.52
CA GLY A 7 -17.26 -2.93 -34.81
C GLY A 7 -16.17 -2.02 -34.24
N THR A 8 -15.73 -1.00 -34.99
CA THR A 8 -14.74 -0.02 -34.52
C THR A 8 -15.30 0.87 -33.41
N ARG A 9 -16.57 1.25 -33.45
CA ARG A 9 -17.21 2.05 -32.38
C ARG A 9 -17.32 1.26 -31.08
N LEU A 10 -17.75 0.01 -31.16
CA LEU A 10 -17.84 -0.89 -30.01
C LEU A 10 -16.45 -1.18 -29.45
N ALA A 11 -15.47 -1.50 -30.31
CA ALA A 11 -14.08 -1.72 -29.90
C ALA A 11 -13.48 -0.50 -29.19
N LEU A 12 -13.76 0.73 -29.65
CA LEU A 12 -13.32 1.95 -28.96
C LEU A 12 -13.98 2.13 -27.59
N GLY A 13 -15.28 1.83 -27.47
CA GLY A 13 -16.01 1.94 -26.21
C GLY A 13 -15.51 0.93 -25.17
N PHE A 14 -15.43 -0.35 -25.53
CA PHE A 14 -14.89 -1.39 -24.66
C PHE A 14 -13.39 -1.21 -24.41
N GLY A 15 -12.63 -0.82 -25.43
CA GLY A 15 -11.21 -0.54 -25.32
C GLY A 15 -10.91 0.59 -24.33
N LEU A 16 -11.70 1.67 -24.34
CA LEU A 16 -11.58 2.74 -23.34
C LEU A 16 -11.82 2.23 -21.91
N ILE A 17 -12.87 1.42 -21.71
CA ILE A 17 -13.17 0.85 -20.38
C ILE A 17 -12.01 -0.04 -19.91
N ILE A 18 -11.49 -0.90 -20.79
CA ILE A 18 -10.34 -1.76 -20.48
C ILE A 18 -9.12 -0.91 -20.12
N ILE A 19 -8.81 0.14 -20.90
CA ILE A 19 -7.70 1.06 -20.60
C ILE A 19 -7.90 1.74 -19.24
N LEU A 20 -9.10 2.24 -18.94
CA LEU A 20 -9.41 2.85 -17.64
C LEU A 20 -9.22 1.85 -16.49
N LEU A 21 -9.69 0.62 -16.65
CA LEU A 21 -9.51 -0.46 -15.66
C LEU A 21 -8.03 -0.80 -15.46
N LEU A 22 -7.24 -0.89 -16.55
CA LEU A 22 -5.81 -1.15 -16.48
C LEU A 22 -5.07 -0.01 -15.77
N ILE A 23 -5.40 1.25 -16.07
CA ILE A 23 -4.81 2.42 -15.40
C ILE A 23 -5.15 2.40 -13.91
N MET A 24 -6.41 2.19 -13.54
CA MET A 24 -6.83 2.12 -12.14
C MET A 24 -6.14 0.97 -11.40
N SER A 25 -6.06 -0.21 -12.01
CA SER A 25 -5.36 -1.37 -11.46
C SER A 25 -3.87 -1.10 -11.27
N ALA A 26 -3.21 -0.48 -12.26
CA ALA A 26 -1.80 -0.11 -12.18
C ALA A 26 -1.51 0.91 -11.07
N ILE A 27 -2.34 1.96 -10.95
CA ILE A 27 -2.22 2.96 -9.88
C ILE A 27 -2.44 2.30 -8.51
N GLY A 28 -3.47 1.46 -8.39
CA GLY A 28 -3.76 0.73 -7.15
C GLY A 28 -2.61 -0.20 -6.74
N ALA A 29 -2.08 -0.97 -7.69
CA ALA A 29 -0.95 -1.87 -7.45
C ALA A 29 0.33 -1.11 -7.07
N TRP A 30 0.66 -0.04 -7.79
CA TRP A 30 1.82 0.80 -7.48
C TRP A 30 1.71 1.41 -6.08
N ARG A 31 0.54 1.93 -5.71
CA ARG A 31 0.29 2.48 -4.38
C ARG A 31 0.38 1.44 -3.28
N MET A 32 -0.10 0.22 -3.54
CA MET A 32 -0.02 -0.87 -2.58
C MET A 32 1.43 -1.32 -2.34
N ILE A 33 2.25 -1.40 -3.39
CA ILE A 33 3.68 -1.73 -3.27
C ILE A 33 4.42 -0.64 -2.48
N ASP A 34 4.13 0.63 -2.76
CA ASP A 34 4.74 1.76 -2.06
C ASP A 34 4.38 1.77 -0.57
N SER A 35 3.10 1.52 -0.26
CA SER A 35 2.63 1.35 1.12
C SER A 35 3.25 0.15 1.83
N GLN A 36 3.49 -0.97 1.13
CA GLN A 36 4.16 -2.14 1.71
C GLN A 36 5.60 -1.81 2.09
N ARG A 37 6.35 -1.17 1.20
CA ARG A 37 7.74 -0.75 1.48
C ARG A 37 7.83 0.23 2.65
N ALA A 38 6.88 1.15 2.76
CA ALA A 38 6.79 2.06 3.90
C ALA A 38 6.53 1.30 5.20
N ASN A 39 5.64 0.29 5.18
CA ASN A 39 5.37 -0.56 6.32
C ASN A 39 6.56 -1.44 6.72
N ASP A 40 7.29 -2.04 5.78
CA ASP A 40 8.46 -2.87 6.07
C ASP A 40 9.55 -2.06 6.79
N ASN A 41 9.81 -0.82 6.33
CA ASN A 41 10.71 0.10 6.99
C ASN A 41 10.24 0.50 8.40
N LEU A 42 8.93 0.63 8.62
CA LEU A 42 8.36 0.90 9.94
C LEU A 42 8.49 -0.30 10.88
N GLU A 43 8.28 -1.52 10.38
CA GLU A 43 8.42 -2.76 11.14
C GLU A 43 9.87 -2.97 11.59
N GLU A 44 10.84 -2.74 10.70
CA GLU A 44 12.27 -2.81 11.03
C GLU A 44 12.63 -1.83 12.16
N ARG A 45 12.16 -0.58 12.07
CA ARG A 45 12.41 0.45 13.10
C ARG A 45 11.72 0.15 14.43
N GLN A 46 10.50 -0.37 14.40
CA GLN A 46 9.80 -0.80 15.62
C GLN A 46 10.52 -1.97 16.28
N THR A 47 11.00 -2.92 15.49
CA THR A 47 11.79 -4.06 15.97
C THR A 47 13.09 -3.59 16.60
N ALA A 48 13.81 -2.66 15.96
CA ALA A 48 15.01 -2.04 16.52
C ALA A 48 14.71 -1.36 17.88
N ASN A 49 13.63 -0.59 17.97
CA ASN A 49 13.23 0.07 19.22
C ASN A 49 12.86 -0.94 20.33
N ALA A 50 12.13 -2.01 19.99
CA ALA A 50 11.78 -3.06 20.94
C ALA A 50 13.03 -3.78 21.49
N LEU A 51 14.04 -4.02 20.63
CA LEU A 51 15.34 -4.56 21.03
C LEU A 51 16.10 -3.59 21.94
N ILE A 52 16.10 -2.29 21.66
CA ILE A 52 16.72 -1.27 22.51
C ILE A 52 16.10 -1.29 23.91
N LEU A 53 14.77 -1.34 24.00
CA LEU A 53 14.06 -1.46 25.29
C LEU A 53 14.35 -2.80 25.98
N GLN A 54 14.50 -3.89 25.23
CA GLN A 54 14.89 -5.19 25.78
C GLN A 54 16.32 -5.17 26.33
N TRP A 55 17.23 -4.44 25.67
CA TRP A 55 18.58 -4.23 26.16
C TRP A 55 18.59 -3.48 27.49
N ALA A 56 17.82 -2.38 27.61
CA ALA A 56 17.65 -1.67 28.88
C ALA A 56 17.19 -2.62 30.01
N ARG A 57 16.19 -3.47 29.74
CA ARG A 57 15.72 -4.47 30.73
C ARG A 57 16.82 -5.46 31.14
N GLN A 58 17.67 -5.90 30.23
CA GLN A 58 18.80 -6.78 30.59
C GLN A 58 19.81 -6.05 31.48
N VAL A 59 20.07 -4.77 31.23
CA VAL A 59 20.94 -3.96 32.10
C VAL A 59 20.36 -3.88 33.52
N GLU A 60 19.06 -3.62 33.66
CA GLU A 60 18.39 -3.58 34.98
C GLU A 60 18.40 -4.94 35.69
N VAL A 61 18.06 -6.02 34.98
CA VAL A 61 18.09 -7.39 35.52
C VAL A 61 19.48 -7.71 36.05
N ASN A 62 20.51 -7.43 35.24
CA ASN A 62 21.89 -7.68 35.62
C ASN A 62 22.30 -6.82 36.83
N ALA A 63 21.94 -5.54 36.86
CA ALA A 63 22.26 -4.65 37.97
C ALA A 63 21.63 -5.14 39.28
N ASN A 64 20.36 -5.55 39.23
CA ASN A 64 19.68 -6.12 40.39
C ASN A 64 20.31 -7.45 40.85
N GLN A 65 20.74 -8.30 39.93
CA GLN A 65 21.42 -9.55 40.26
C GLN A 65 22.80 -9.30 40.89
N ALA A 66 23.54 -8.30 40.40
CA ALA A 66 24.85 -7.94 40.95
C ALA A 66 24.73 -7.35 42.36
N LEU A 67 23.73 -6.49 42.61
CA LEU A 67 23.42 -5.99 43.94
C LEU A 67 23.01 -7.11 44.91
N ALA A 68 22.17 -8.05 44.45
CA ALA A 68 21.81 -9.21 45.26
C ALA A 68 23.03 -10.08 45.58
N ALA A 69 23.85 -10.39 44.56
CA ALA A 69 25.08 -11.17 44.70
C ALA A 69 26.07 -10.55 45.69
N ALA A 70 26.22 -9.22 45.69
CA ALA A 70 27.13 -8.52 46.60
C ALA A 70 26.77 -8.70 48.09
N ASN A 71 25.52 -9.01 48.41
CA ASN A 71 25.03 -9.16 49.78
C ASN A 71 24.86 -10.63 50.22
N LEU A 72 25.19 -11.60 49.36
CA LEU A 72 25.00 -13.02 49.65
C LEU A 72 26.28 -13.65 50.23
N THR A 73 26.11 -14.43 51.30
CA THR A 73 27.19 -15.18 51.96
C THR A 73 27.17 -16.68 51.64
N ASN A 74 26.04 -17.22 51.20
CA ASN A 74 25.93 -18.62 50.80
C ASN A 74 26.51 -18.82 49.40
N PRO A 75 27.56 -19.66 49.23
CA PRO A 75 28.25 -19.83 47.95
C PRO A 75 27.37 -20.43 46.85
N ASP A 76 26.45 -21.34 47.19
CA ASP A 76 25.56 -21.98 46.22
C ASP A 76 24.55 -20.96 45.66
N VAL A 77 24.00 -20.11 46.53
CA VAL A 77 23.07 -19.04 46.12
C VAL A 77 23.80 -17.98 45.32
N LEU A 78 25.01 -17.59 45.73
CA LEU A 78 25.85 -16.63 45.01
C LEU A 78 26.13 -17.11 43.57
N ALA A 79 26.44 -18.41 43.39
CA ALA A 79 26.68 -18.98 42.07
C ALA A 79 25.46 -18.87 41.14
N VAL A 80 24.24 -19.01 41.66
CA VAL A 80 23.00 -18.82 40.89
C VAL A 80 22.88 -17.39 40.37
N PHE A 81 23.14 -16.39 41.21
CA PHE A 81 23.08 -14.99 40.79
C PHE A 81 24.20 -14.62 39.81
N LYS A 82 25.44 -15.08 40.05
CA LYS A 82 26.56 -14.89 39.10
C LYS A 82 26.22 -15.50 37.72
N LYS A 83 25.68 -16.72 37.69
CA LYS A 83 25.22 -17.35 36.43
C LYS A 83 24.07 -16.57 35.77
N GLY A 84 23.16 -16.02 36.56
CA GLY A 84 22.09 -15.15 36.08
C GLY A 84 22.64 -13.89 35.40
N MET A 85 23.66 -13.28 36.00
CA MET A 85 24.34 -12.12 35.43
C MET A 85 25.00 -12.46 34.10
N ASP A 86 25.74 -13.57 34.02
CA ASP A 86 26.38 -14.05 32.79
C ASP A 86 25.35 -14.26 31.67
N THR A 87 24.20 -14.84 32.02
CA THR A 87 23.07 -15.04 31.10
C THR A 87 22.52 -13.72 30.60
N SER A 88 22.34 -12.74 31.49
CA SER A 88 21.85 -11.41 31.13
C SER A 88 22.85 -10.64 30.26
N ASP A 89 24.15 -10.75 30.54
CA ASP A 89 25.22 -10.14 29.74
C ASP A 89 25.31 -10.76 28.34
N GLN A 90 25.14 -12.08 28.22
CA GLN A 90 25.08 -12.76 26.93
C GLN A 90 23.85 -12.30 26.13
N ASN A 91 22.66 -12.32 26.74
CA ASN A 91 21.43 -11.83 26.10
C ASN A 91 21.59 -10.38 25.63
N ALA A 92 22.14 -9.51 26.47
CA ALA A 92 22.39 -8.11 26.11
C ALA A 92 23.37 -8.00 24.94
N THR A 93 24.37 -8.89 24.86
CA THR A 93 25.34 -8.92 23.75
C THR A 93 24.68 -9.33 22.44
N ASP A 94 23.86 -10.37 22.46
CA ASP A 94 23.12 -10.83 21.28
C ASP A 94 22.11 -9.79 20.79
N ILE A 95 21.42 -9.12 21.71
CA ILE A 95 20.50 -8.02 21.40
C ILE A 95 21.26 -6.85 20.77
N ARG A 96 22.38 -6.43 21.36
CA ARG A 96 23.19 -5.32 20.84
C ARG A 96 23.73 -5.60 19.43
N ALA A 97 24.16 -6.83 19.15
CA ALA A 97 24.60 -7.21 17.81
C ALA A 97 23.48 -7.04 16.77
N LYS A 98 22.24 -7.39 17.11
CA LYS A 98 21.08 -7.14 16.24
C LYS A 98 20.80 -5.65 16.07
N ILE A 99 20.82 -4.88 17.16
CA ILE A 99 20.63 -3.41 17.11
C ILE A 99 21.65 -2.78 16.17
N GLU A 100 22.92 -3.17 16.25
CA GLU A 100 24.00 -2.63 15.42
C GLU A 100 23.76 -2.85 13.91
N THR A 101 23.14 -3.97 13.52
CA THR A 101 22.76 -4.21 12.12
C THR A 101 21.57 -3.37 11.64
N MET A 102 20.76 -2.85 12.55
CA MET A 102 19.50 -2.12 12.25
C MET A 102 19.64 -0.60 12.40
N ILE A 103 20.67 -0.12 13.10
CA ILE A 103 20.96 1.32 13.22
C ILE A 103 21.86 1.77 12.08
N SER A 104 21.30 2.54 11.13
CA SER A 104 22.02 2.98 9.94
C SER A 104 22.34 4.48 9.90
N THR A 105 21.75 5.29 10.79
CA THR A 105 21.97 6.75 10.79
C THR A 105 23.18 7.14 11.65
N PRO A 106 23.96 8.17 11.26
CA PRO A 106 25.08 8.67 12.05
C PRO A 106 24.67 9.06 13.49
N GLU A 107 23.49 9.63 13.65
CA GLU A 107 22.94 10.05 14.94
C GLU A 107 22.62 8.85 15.83
N ALA A 108 21.97 7.81 15.29
CA ALA A 108 21.65 6.60 16.05
C ALA A 108 22.94 5.88 16.47
N LYS A 109 23.95 5.84 15.57
CA LYS A 109 25.26 5.27 15.88
C LYS A 109 25.96 6.03 17.00
N THR A 110 25.93 7.36 16.96
CA THR A 110 26.51 8.20 18.02
C THR A 110 25.86 7.93 19.38
N LEU A 111 24.53 7.83 19.43
CA LEU A 111 23.80 7.52 20.66
C LEU A 111 24.11 6.11 21.18
N TYR A 112 24.23 5.13 20.29
CA TYR A 112 24.65 3.78 20.65
C TYR A 112 26.08 3.77 21.23
N ASP A 113 27.02 4.46 20.59
CA ASP A 113 28.41 4.54 21.05
C ASP A 113 28.52 5.24 22.43
N ASN A 114 27.67 6.23 22.71
CA ASN A 114 27.58 6.84 24.04
C ASN A 114 27.18 5.82 25.11
N ALA A 115 26.13 5.03 24.85
CA ALA A 115 25.70 3.98 25.76
C ALA A 115 26.80 2.91 25.95
N MET A 116 27.55 2.57 24.89
CA MET A 116 28.67 1.64 24.98
C MET A 116 29.84 2.15 25.81
N ARG A 117 30.13 3.45 25.79
CA ARG A 117 31.15 4.05 26.67
C ARG A 117 30.77 3.96 28.14
N VAL A 118 29.49 4.20 28.49
CA VAL A 118 29.01 4.04 29.87
C VAL A 118 29.02 2.56 30.28
N ARG A 119 28.64 1.67 29.37
CA ARG A 119 28.70 0.21 29.59
C ARG A 119 30.10 -0.25 30.00
N GLU A 120 31.14 0.26 29.35
CA GLU A 120 32.52 -0.13 29.66
C GLU A 120 32.87 0.17 31.12
N ALA A 121 32.57 1.38 31.59
CA ALA A 121 32.76 1.77 32.99
C ALA A 121 31.94 0.89 33.95
N TYR A 122 30.67 0.60 33.61
CA TYR A 122 29.81 -0.29 34.39
C TYR A 122 30.42 -1.70 34.55
N ILE A 123 30.85 -2.33 33.45
CA ILE A 123 31.40 -3.69 33.47
C ILE A 123 32.73 -3.71 34.22
N GLN A 124 33.63 -2.77 33.95
CA GLN A 124 34.93 -2.69 34.63
C GLN A 124 34.77 -2.50 36.13
N GLY A 125 33.92 -1.56 36.56
CA GLY A 125 33.65 -1.31 37.97
C GLY A 125 33.04 -2.52 38.67
N ARG A 126 32.04 -3.16 38.05
CA ARG A 126 31.39 -4.35 38.60
C ARG A 126 32.37 -5.51 38.75
N THR A 127 33.20 -5.76 37.73
CA THR A 127 34.23 -6.80 37.79
C THR A 127 35.27 -6.51 38.87
N GLN A 128 35.69 -5.26 39.05
CA GLN A 128 36.62 -4.90 40.11
C GLN A 128 35.99 -5.06 41.50
N ALA A 129 34.75 -4.62 41.69
CA ALA A 129 34.06 -4.74 42.98
C ALA A 129 33.86 -6.20 43.41
N PHE A 130 33.59 -7.12 42.48
CA PHE A 130 33.57 -8.56 42.81
C PHE A 130 34.95 -9.10 43.18
N LYS A 131 36.03 -8.63 42.55
CA LYS A 131 37.40 -8.99 42.98
C LYS A 131 37.72 -8.45 44.37
N ASP A 132 37.26 -7.24 44.69
CA ASP A 132 37.44 -6.66 46.02
C ASP A 132 36.69 -7.50 47.07
N LEU A 133 35.47 -7.98 46.77
CA LEU A 133 34.76 -8.95 47.65
C LEU A 133 35.55 -10.26 47.84
N ASP A 134 36.07 -10.84 46.75
CA ASP A 134 36.84 -12.09 46.79
C ASP A 134 38.16 -11.92 47.58
N ASN A 135 38.75 -10.71 47.57
CA ASN A 135 39.97 -10.37 48.32
C ASN A 135 39.71 -9.92 49.77
N GLY A 136 38.44 -9.80 50.20
CA GLY A 136 38.07 -9.33 51.54
C GLY A 136 38.05 -7.80 51.72
N ASP A 137 38.17 -7.03 50.64
CA ASP A 137 38.11 -5.56 50.61
C ASP A 137 36.64 -5.05 50.65
N TYR A 138 35.86 -5.50 51.64
CA TYR A 138 34.40 -5.29 51.70
C TYR A 138 33.98 -3.82 51.65
N ALA A 139 34.74 -2.90 52.26
CA ALA A 139 34.41 -1.47 52.28
C ALA A 139 34.47 -0.83 50.88
N LYS A 140 35.42 -1.24 50.04
CA LYS A 140 35.53 -0.76 48.65
C LYS A 140 34.40 -1.31 47.80
N ALA A 141 34.13 -2.62 47.92
CA ALA A 141 33.02 -3.25 47.22
C ALA A 141 31.67 -2.61 47.61
N ASP A 142 31.44 -2.37 48.89
CA ASP A 142 30.21 -1.72 49.41
C ASP A 142 30.04 -0.31 48.82
N THR A 143 31.12 0.47 48.78
CA THR A 143 31.12 1.80 48.15
C THR A 143 30.70 1.71 46.68
N PHE A 144 31.28 0.78 45.92
CA PHE A 144 30.91 0.61 44.52
C PHE A 144 29.44 0.19 44.37
N PHE A 145 29.02 -0.91 44.99
CA PHE A 145 27.68 -1.47 44.80
C PHE A 145 26.58 -0.53 45.31
N ASN A 146 26.77 0.15 46.44
CA ASN A 146 25.72 0.97 47.04
C ASN A 146 25.73 2.44 46.59
N GLN A 147 26.85 2.97 46.08
CA GLN A 147 26.97 4.40 45.76
C GLN A 147 27.30 4.69 44.30
N GLU A 148 28.24 3.96 43.70
CA GLU A 148 28.73 4.24 42.34
C GLU A 148 27.90 3.52 41.28
N MET A 149 27.67 2.23 41.47
CA MET A 149 26.94 1.38 40.53
C MET A 149 25.52 1.90 40.25
N PRO A 150 24.70 2.35 41.23
CA PRO A 150 23.38 2.89 40.93
C PRO A 150 23.44 4.13 40.02
N LYS A 151 24.45 4.99 40.19
CA LYS A 151 24.64 6.19 39.36
C LYS A 151 25.04 5.81 37.94
N ILE A 152 25.98 4.88 37.79
CA ILE A 152 26.45 4.42 36.47
C ILE A 152 25.31 3.68 35.75
N THR A 153 24.56 2.82 36.43
CA THR A 153 23.38 2.15 35.86
C THR A 153 22.33 3.16 35.40
N ALA A 154 22.01 4.17 36.20
CA ALA A 154 21.05 5.21 35.82
C ALA A 154 21.53 6.00 34.59
N GLN A 155 22.83 6.35 34.53
CA GLN A 155 23.42 7.00 33.36
C GLN A 155 23.36 6.09 32.11
N TYR A 156 23.64 4.81 32.28
CA TYR A 156 23.63 3.85 31.18
C TYR A 156 22.21 3.68 30.60
N ILE A 157 21.21 3.48 31.46
CA ILE A 157 19.81 3.44 31.05
C ILE A 157 19.40 4.74 30.37
N ALA A 158 19.80 5.90 30.88
CA ALA A 158 19.49 7.19 30.26
C ALA A 158 20.08 7.34 28.85
N GLU A 159 21.29 6.82 28.58
CA GLU A 159 21.85 6.81 27.22
C GLU A 159 21.10 5.84 26.29
N ILE A 160 20.69 4.67 26.79
CA ILE A 160 19.84 3.73 26.04
C ILE A 160 18.47 4.37 25.72
N ASP A 161 17.88 5.10 26.66
CA ASP A 161 16.61 5.80 26.50
C ASP A 161 16.70 6.90 25.44
N LYS A 162 17.80 7.65 25.37
CA LYS A 162 18.02 8.63 24.29
C LYS A 162 17.98 7.96 22.92
N LEU A 163 18.61 6.79 22.79
CA LEU A 163 18.58 6.00 21.55
C LEU A 163 17.15 5.52 21.24
N SER A 164 16.40 5.03 22.23
CA SER A 164 15.00 4.63 22.07
C SER A 164 14.11 5.80 21.65
N GLN A 165 14.23 6.94 22.32
CA GLN A 165 13.49 8.17 21.98
C GLN A 165 13.79 8.65 20.57
N PHE A 166 15.06 8.59 20.14
CA PHE A 166 15.43 8.89 18.77
C PHE A 166 14.70 7.98 17.78
N GLN A 167 14.70 6.67 18.00
CA GLN A 167 13.98 5.72 17.13
C GLN A 167 12.48 5.97 17.13
N SER A 168 11.86 6.20 18.29
CA SER A 168 10.44 6.55 18.41
C SER A 168 10.08 7.82 17.65
N ASN A 169 10.92 8.86 17.70
CA ASN A 169 10.70 10.11 16.96
C ASN A 169 10.80 9.90 15.45
N VAL A 170 11.74 9.08 14.98
CA VAL A 170 11.84 8.74 13.56
C VAL A 170 10.61 7.96 13.10
N VAL A 171 10.15 6.98 13.88
CA VAL A 171 8.93 6.23 13.60
C VAL A 171 7.72 7.16 13.52
N ALA A 172 7.54 8.07 14.50
CA ALA A 172 6.44 9.03 14.51
C ALA A 172 6.45 9.95 13.28
N ARG A 173 7.64 10.40 12.85
CA ARG A 173 7.80 11.21 11.63
C ARG A 173 7.41 10.41 10.38
N LEU A 174 7.90 9.18 10.24
CA LEU A 174 7.59 8.33 9.09
C LEU A 174 6.10 7.97 9.00
N PHE A 175 5.43 7.77 10.15
CA PHE A 175 3.98 7.62 10.18
C PHE A 175 3.25 8.87 9.66
N GLY A 176 3.68 10.06 10.09
CA GLY A 176 3.10 11.32 9.62
C GLY A 176 3.30 11.57 8.11
N GLU A 177 4.47 11.21 7.58
CA GLU A 177 4.76 11.25 6.13
C GLU A 177 3.91 10.23 5.36
N SER A 178 3.80 8.98 5.86
CA SER A 178 2.98 7.92 5.25
C SER A 178 1.48 8.25 5.21
N GLU A 179 0.95 8.95 6.22
CA GLU A 179 -0.45 9.39 6.23
C GLU A 179 -0.73 10.40 5.11
N GLN A 180 0.17 11.37 4.90
CA GLN A 180 0.04 12.36 3.84
C GLN A 180 0.08 11.71 2.45
N ASP A 181 1.02 10.79 2.24
CA ASP A 181 1.11 10.04 0.97
C ASP A 181 -0.14 9.20 0.72
N THR A 182 -0.71 8.61 1.79
CA THR A 182 -1.93 7.79 1.69
C THR A 182 -3.13 8.64 1.29
N ARG A 183 -3.27 9.84 1.84
CA ARG A 183 -4.31 10.81 1.44
C ARG A 183 -4.17 11.23 -0.02
N LEU A 184 -2.93 11.50 -0.47
CA LEU A 184 -2.67 11.82 -1.87
C LEU A 184 -3.04 10.66 -2.80
N GLY A 185 -2.63 9.43 -2.45
CA GLY A 185 -2.96 8.23 -3.21
C GLY A 185 -4.46 7.98 -3.33
N LEU A 186 -5.20 8.12 -2.21
CA LEU A 186 -6.66 8.02 -2.21
C LEU A 186 -7.31 9.11 -3.05
N THR A 187 -6.77 10.33 -3.02
CA THR A 187 -7.28 11.44 -3.83
C THR A 187 -7.08 11.17 -5.32
N VAL A 188 -5.91 10.69 -5.74
CA VAL A 188 -5.63 10.31 -7.13
C VAL A 188 -6.58 9.21 -7.60
N LEU A 189 -6.79 8.18 -6.77
CA LEU A 189 -7.68 7.06 -7.09
C LEU A 189 -9.15 7.51 -7.15
N ALA A 190 -9.57 8.38 -6.24
CA ALA A 190 -10.91 8.96 -6.25
C ALA A 190 -11.16 9.83 -7.50
N VAL A 191 -10.20 10.67 -7.89
CA VAL A 191 -10.29 11.48 -9.11
C VAL A 191 -10.32 10.59 -10.36
N ALA A 192 -9.47 9.56 -10.44
CA ALA A 192 -9.47 8.62 -11.55
C ALA A 192 -10.80 7.85 -11.64
N THR A 193 -11.35 7.44 -10.50
CA THR A 193 -12.67 6.76 -10.42
C THR A 193 -13.79 7.69 -10.87
N LEU A 194 -13.78 8.95 -10.43
CA LEU A 194 -14.77 9.95 -10.83
C LEU A 194 -14.72 10.20 -12.35
N LEU A 195 -13.52 10.32 -12.92
CA LEU A 195 -13.35 10.46 -14.37
C LEU A 195 -13.89 9.23 -15.12
N ALA A 196 -13.64 8.02 -14.64
CA ALA A 196 -14.18 6.80 -15.23
C ALA A 196 -15.72 6.75 -15.15
N LEU A 197 -16.31 7.18 -14.03
CA LEU A 197 -17.77 7.27 -13.83
C LEU A 197 -18.44 8.32 -14.72
N ILE A 198 -17.72 9.33 -15.19
CA ILE A 198 -18.24 10.33 -16.14
C ILE A 198 -18.05 9.84 -17.59
N LEU A 199 -16.85 9.36 -17.93
CA LEU A 199 -16.50 8.96 -19.29
C LEU A 199 -17.26 7.71 -19.75
N GLY A 200 -17.45 6.73 -18.87
CA GLY A 200 -18.17 5.49 -19.17
C GLY A 200 -19.60 5.74 -19.68
N PRO A 201 -20.48 6.39 -18.89
CA PRO A 201 -21.83 6.74 -19.30
C PRO A 201 -21.88 7.66 -20.52
N LEU A 202 -20.95 8.62 -20.64
CA LEU A 202 -20.89 9.51 -21.79
C LEU A 202 -20.61 8.73 -23.09
N PHE A 203 -19.68 7.77 -23.04
CA PHE A 203 -19.40 6.89 -24.16
C PHE A 203 -20.56 5.93 -24.44
N ALA A 204 -21.15 5.32 -23.41
CA ALA A 204 -22.31 4.45 -23.54
C ALA A 204 -23.47 5.20 -24.24
N TRP A 205 -23.79 6.41 -23.79
CA TRP A 205 -24.81 7.26 -24.40
C TRP A 205 -24.50 7.57 -25.88
N ARG A 206 -23.25 7.88 -26.21
CA ARG A 206 -22.83 8.12 -27.59
C ARG A 206 -22.98 6.89 -28.48
N VAL A 207 -22.63 5.71 -27.97
CA VAL A 207 -22.79 4.44 -28.69
C VAL A 207 -24.28 4.12 -28.87
N THR A 208 -25.10 4.22 -27.83
CA THR A 208 -26.56 4.01 -27.92
C THR A 208 -27.20 4.94 -28.95
N ARG A 209 -26.84 6.23 -28.96
CA ARG A 209 -27.37 7.19 -29.94
C ARG A 209 -26.89 6.93 -31.36
N SER A 210 -25.65 6.45 -31.54
CA SER A 210 -25.07 6.23 -32.88
C SER A 210 -25.34 4.85 -33.47
N VAL A 211 -25.72 3.86 -32.66
CA VAL A 211 -26.00 2.49 -33.09
C VAL A 211 -27.46 2.14 -32.87
N THR A 212 -27.91 2.12 -31.61
CA THR A 212 -29.25 1.63 -31.23
C THR A 212 -30.37 2.45 -31.87
N HIS A 213 -30.24 3.78 -31.92
CA HIS A 213 -31.30 4.64 -32.45
C HIS A 213 -31.49 4.45 -33.98
N PRO A 214 -30.45 4.56 -34.84
CA PRO A 214 -30.58 4.22 -36.26
C PRO A 214 -31.05 2.78 -36.54
N LEU A 215 -30.62 1.80 -35.72
CA LEU A 215 -31.06 0.42 -35.89
C LEU A 215 -32.58 0.28 -35.66
N ARG A 216 -33.13 0.94 -34.64
CA ARG A 216 -34.59 0.98 -34.40
C ARG A 216 -35.36 1.58 -35.57
N HIS A 217 -34.79 2.58 -36.26
CA HIS A 217 -35.40 3.09 -37.49
C HIS A 217 -35.42 2.06 -38.61
N ALA A 218 -34.32 1.33 -38.80
CA ALA A 218 -34.25 0.26 -39.80
C ALA A 218 -35.29 -0.86 -39.52
N VAL A 219 -35.45 -1.24 -38.25
CA VAL A 219 -36.48 -2.21 -37.82
C VAL A 219 -37.89 -1.72 -38.13
N LYS A 220 -38.24 -0.48 -37.73
CA LYS A 220 -39.55 0.10 -38.02
C LYS A 220 -39.85 0.16 -39.52
N LEU A 221 -38.84 0.46 -40.34
CA LEU A 221 -39.00 0.49 -41.79
C LEU A 221 -39.25 -0.91 -42.36
N ALA A 222 -38.52 -1.92 -41.89
CA ALA A 222 -38.74 -3.30 -42.29
C ALA A 222 -40.15 -3.78 -41.88
N GLU A 223 -40.62 -3.42 -40.68
CA GLU A 223 -41.98 -3.69 -40.23
C GLU A 223 -43.03 -3.02 -41.12
N ALA A 224 -42.85 -1.75 -41.50
CA ALA A 224 -43.76 -1.06 -42.42
C ALA A 224 -43.86 -1.78 -43.78
N VAL A 225 -42.71 -2.16 -44.35
CA VAL A 225 -42.68 -2.93 -45.60
C VAL A 225 -43.38 -4.29 -45.45
N ALA A 226 -43.20 -4.99 -44.34
CA ALA A 226 -43.89 -6.26 -44.07
C ALA A 226 -45.41 -6.11 -43.99
N HIS A 227 -45.89 -4.96 -43.52
CA HIS A 227 -47.32 -4.60 -43.50
C HIS A 227 -47.82 -4.00 -44.83
N ARG A 228 -47.00 -4.04 -45.89
CA ARG A 228 -47.27 -3.46 -47.22
C ARG A 228 -47.42 -1.92 -47.20
N ASP A 229 -46.98 -1.26 -46.14
CA ASP A 229 -46.88 0.18 -46.09
C ASP A 229 -45.57 0.65 -46.73
N LEU A 230 -45.65 1.05 -47.99
CA LEU A 230 -44.53 1.58 -48.77
C LEU A 230 -44.54 3.12 -48.80
N SER A 231 -45.28 3.80 -47.92
CA SER A 231 -45.36 5.26 -47.92
C SER A 231 -44.15 5.94 -47.25
N ALA A 232 -43.38 5.20 -46.46
CA ALA A 232 -42.25 5.73 -45.71
C ALA A 232 -41.11 6.26 -46.61
N ASP A 233 -40.65 7.48 -46.33
CA ASP A 233 -39.45 8.06 -46.95
C ASP A 233 -38.19 7.58 -46.21
N VAL A 234 -37.27 6.95 -46.94
CA VAL A 234 -36.09 6.31 -46.37
C VAL A 234 -34.87 7.19 -46.60
N VAL A 235 -34.58 8.04 -45.62
CA VAL A 235 -33.40 8.91 -45.65
C VAL A 235 -32.18 8.13 -45.11
N ALA A 236 -31.47 7.45 -46.00
CA ALA A 236 -30.19 6.82 -45.67
C ALA A 236 -29.10 7.89 -45.50
N ARG A 237 -28.52 8.00 -44.30
CA ARG A 237 -27.41 8.93 -43.99
C ARG A 237 -26.27 8.17 -43.33
N GLY A 238 -25.06 8.32 -43.86
CA GLY A 238 -23.84 7.71 -43.33
C GLY A 238 -23.26 6.65 -44.27
N SER A 239 -21.97 6.37 -44.10
CA SER A 239 -21.22 5.37 -44.88
C SER A 239 -20.84 4.12 -44.07
N ASP A 240 -21.32 4.03 -42.82
CA ASP A 240 -21.14 2.90 -41.93
C ASP A 240 -22.11 1.75 -42.28
N GLU A 241 -22.02 0.63 -41.57
CA GLU A 241 -22.87 -0.54 -41.83
C GLU A 241 -24.36 -0.23 -41.65
N ILE A 242 -24.73 0.72 -40.77
CA ILE A 242 -26.13 1.13 -40.63
C ILE A 242 -26.58 1.99 -41.82
N GLY A 243 -25.74 2.89 -42.31
CA GLY A 243 -26.00 3.65 -43.53
C GLY A 243 -26.18 2.74 -44.75
N GLN A 244 -25.35 1.70 -44.86
CA GLN A 244 -25.46 0.68 -45.90
C GLN A 244 -26.77 -0.12 -45.78
N LEU A 245 -27.15 -0.55 -44.56
CA LEU A 245 -28.42 -1.23 -44.31
C LEU A 245 -29.63 -0.37 -44.67
N LEU A 246 -29.65 0.89 -44.22
CA LEU A 246 -30.72 1.83 -44.52
C LEU A 246 -30.80 2.14 -46.02
N SER A 247 -29.66 2.24 -46.71
CA SER A 247 -29.62 2.42 -48.16
C SER A 247 -30.15 1.20 -48.92
N ALA A 248 -29.83 -0.02 -48.46
CA ALA A 248 -30.36 -1.25 -49.05
C ALA A 248 -31.89 -1.34 -48.85
N LEU A 249 -32.38 -1.04 -47.66
CA LEU A 249 -33.83 -0.98 -47.37
C LEU A 249 -34.52 0.08 -48.23
N ALA A 250 -33.92 1.27 -48.41
CA ALA A 250 -34.46 2.33 -49.28
C ALA A 250 -34.65 1.84 -50.72
N THR A 251 -33.64 1.17 -51.27
CA THR A 251 -33.68 0.59 -52.61
C THR A 251 -34.75 -0.49 -52.72
N MET A 252 -34.86 -1.38 -51.73
CA MET A 252 -35.90 -2.41 -51.67
C MET A 252 -37.31 -1.81 -51.67
N THR A 253 -37.58 -0.82 -50.81
CA THR A 253 -38.89 -0.14 -50.75
C THR A 253 -39.23 0.54 -52.07
N ARG A 254 -38.24 1.17 -52.74
CA ARG A 254 -38.44 1.80 -54.05
C ARG A 254 -38.80 0.78 -55.13
N ASN A 255 -38.08 -0.34 -55.19
CA ASN A 255 -38.33 -1.41 -56.16
C ASN A 255 -39.71 -2.06 -55.95
N LEU A 256 -40.09 -2.33 -54.70
CA LEU A 256 -41.43 -2.85 -54.37
C LEU A 256 -42.54 -1.86 -54.76
N ARG A 257 -42.33 -0.56 -54.54
CA ARG A 257 -43.30 0.47 -54.92
C ARG A 257 -43.47 0.56 -56.43
N SER A 258 -42.38 0.50 -57.19
CA SER A 258 -42.43 0.44 -58.66
C SER A 258 -43.14 -0.81 -59.16
N ALA A 259 -42.82 -2.00 -58.64
CA ALA A 259 -43.47 -3.24 -59.04
C ALA A 259 -44.99 -3.23 -58.75
N MET A 260 -45.41 -2.73 -57.59
CA MET A 260 -46.84 -2.58 -57.27
C MET A 260 -47.55 -1.57 -58.19
N THR A 261 -46.86 -0.50 -58.58
CA THR A 261 -47.40 0.48 -59.54
C THR A 261 -47.59 -0.17 -60.90
N GLU A 262 -46.58 -0.91 -61.39
CA GLU A 262 -46.61 -1.61 -62.67
C GLU A 262 -47.73 -2.66 -62.75
N VAL A 263 -47.91 -3.47 -61.70
CA VAL A 263 -49.02 -4.44 -61.58
C VAL A 263 -50.38 -3.74 -61.61
N ARG A 264 -50.52 -2.60 -60.93
CA ARG A 264 -51.78 -1.83 -60.91
C ARG A 264 -52.10 -1.27 -62.29
N THR A 265 -51.14 -0.64 -62.97
CA THR A 265 -51.31 -0.18 -64.36
C THR A 265 -51.61 -1.31 -65.33
N GLY A 266 -50.99 -2.48 -65.17
CA GLY A 266 -51.29 -3.67 -65.99
C GLY A 266 -52.71 -4.19 -65.76
N SER A 267 -53.19 -4.17 -64.51
CA SER A 267 -54.54 -4.60 -64.16
C SER A 267 -55.61 -3.62 -64.69
N ASP A 268 -55.36 -2.31 -64.60
CA ASP A 268 -56.25 -1.27 -65.15
C ASP A 268 -56.34 -1.38 -66.69
N ALA A 269 -55.25 -1.78 -67.36
CA ALA A 269 -55.22 -2.00 -68.81
C ALA A 269 -55.93 -3.29 -69.27
N ILE A 270 -56.12 -4.28 -68.38
CA ILE A 270 -56.88 -5.51 -68.67
C ILE A 270 -58.38 -5.33 -68.36
N ALA A 271 -58.71 -4.45 -67.42
CA ALA A 271 -60.09 -4.14 -67.03
C ALA A 271 -60.79 -3.11 -67.95
N SER A 272 -60.05 -2.51 -68.88
CA SER A 272 -60.53 -1.53 -69.88
C SER A 272 -60.69 -2.17 -71.25
#